data_AF-J9DT07-F1
#
_entry.id   AF-J9DT07-F1
#
_cell.length_a   1.000
_cell.length_b   1.000
_cell.length_c   1.000
_cell.angle_alpha   90.00
_cell.angle_beta   90.00
_cell.angle_gamma   90.00
#
_symmetry.space_group_name_H-M   'P 1'
#
loop_
_entity.id
_entity.type
_entity.pdbx_description
1 polymer ?
#
loop_
_entity_poly.entity_id
_entity_poly.type
_entity_poly.pdbx_seq_one_letter_code
_entity_poly.pdbx_strand_id
1 'polypeptide(L)'
;MALCARLIGTHRLQTLSFYSYMHRFLQPKQREITRILLYVAQACHELVPPDIIEQLVYVIAQNFVSDRNTPEAVTVGLNTIREIFANCPFAATEDLLRDLTDYKRFKNKNVSMAARGIITLFRAVNPKLLHRKDRGRPTQKLKDLKVAEFGVEYAKEFVEGAECLPVEADAVDTEMVCSDPYFLMKI
;
A
#
# COMPACT_ATOMS: atom_id res chain seq x y z
N MET A 1 9.30 -4.30 -21.67
CA MET A 1 8.29 -4.17 -20.59
C MET A 1 8.93 -4.10 -19.22
N ALA A 2 9.83 -5.03 -18.84
CA ALA A 2 10.48 -5.05 -17.53
C ALA A 2 11.18 -3.74 -17.12
N LEU A 3 11.89 -3.07 -18.04
CA LEU A 3 12.56 -1.80 -17.73
C LEU A 3 11.55 -0.68 -17.45
N CYS A 4 10.54 -0.52 -18.30
CA CYS A 4 9.49 0.49 -18.15
C CYS A 4 8.73 0.32 -16.83
N ALA A 5 8.32 -0.90 -16.49
CA ALA A 5 7.62 -1.18 -15.23
C ALA A 5 8.45 -0.80 -14.00
N ARG A 6 9.76 -1.15 -14.01
CA ARG A 6 10.67 -0.78 -12.93
C ARG A 6 10.86 0.74 -12.83
N LEU A 7 11.04 1.42 -13.96
CA LEU A 7 11.18 2.89 -13.96
C LEU A 7 9.92 3.57 -13.42
N ILE A 8 8.74 3.11 -13.84
CA ILE A 8 7.46 3.62 -13.35
C ILE A 8 7.34 3.43 -11.84
N GLY A 9 7.60 2.22 -11.33
CA GLY A 9 7.51 1.92 -9.91
C GLY A 9 8.52 2.69 -9.05
N THR A 10 9.78 2.75 -9.49
CA THR A 10 10.88 3.38 -8.73
C THR A 10 10.80 4.90 -8.74
N HIS A 11 10.46 5.52 -9.88
CA HIS A 11 10.39 6.98 -10.01
C HIS A 11 8.96 7.53 -9.88
N ARG A 12 7.99 6.68 -9.50
CA ARG A 12 6.58 7.06 -9.32
C ARG A 12 5.99 7.80 -10.53
N LEU A 13 6.26 7.30 -11.73
CA LEU A 13 5.86 7.96 -12.98
C LEU A 13 4.39 7.67 -13.35
N GLN A 14 3.59 8.71 -13.55
CA GLN A 14 2.19 8.56 -13.96
C GLN A 14 2.05 8.28 -15.47
N THR A 15 2.30 7.03 -15.89
CA THR A 15 2.15 6.61 -17.29
C THR A 15 0.86 5.81 -17.49
N LEU A 16 -0.27 6.49 -17.63
CA LEU A 16 -1.60 5.83 -17.68
C LEU A 16 -1.76 4.89 -18.89
N SER A 17 -1.16 5.23 -20.02
CA SER A 17 -1.16 4.42 -21.24
C SER A 17 -0.51 3.04 -21.05
N PHE A 18 0.38 2.89 -20.07
CA PHE A 18 1.00 1.60 -19.73
C PHE A 18 -0.05 0.60 -19.23
N TYR A 19 -0.97 1.02 -18.36
CA TYR A 19 -2.02 0.15 -17.83
C TYR A 19 -3.00 -0.28 -18.93
N SER A 20 -3.42 0.67 -19.78
CA SER A 20 -4.22 0.38 -20.99
C SER A 20 -3.55 -0.67 -21.89
N TYR A 21 -2.23 -0.52 -22.11
CA TYR A 21 -1.44 -1.47 -22.87
C TYR A 21 -1.31 -2.84 -22.20
N MET A 22 -1.31 -2.91 -20.87
CA MET A 22 -1.23 -4.17 -20.11
C MET A 22 -2.50 -5.00 -20.19
N HIS A 23 -3.69 -4.39 -20.23
CA HIS A 23 -4.97 -5.13 -20.24
C HIS A 23 -5.04 -6.24 -21.31
N ARG A 24 -4.50 -6.01 -22.50
CA ARG A 24 -4.51 -6.99 -23.60
C ARG A 24 -3.70 -8.26 -23.33
N PHE A 25 -2.81 -8.22 -22.34
CA PHE A 25 -1.92 -9.34 -21.98
C PHE A 25 -2.37 -10.09 -20.72
N LEU A 26 -3.41 -9.62 -20.02
CA LEU A 26 -3.89 -10.20 -18.76
C LEU A 26 -4.78 -11.42 -19.00
N GLN A 27 -4.26 -12.42 -19.71
CA GLN A 27 -4.95 -13.67 -19.99
C GLN A 27 -4.13 -14.86 -19.45
N PRO A 28 -4.76 -15.86 -18.80
CA PRO A 28 -4.03 -17.01 -18.23
C PRO A 28 -3.25 -17.82 -19.25
N LYS A 29 -3.72 -17.86 -20.50
CA LYS A 29 -3.10 -18.60 -21.61
C LYS A 29 -1.87 -17.89 -22.20
N GLN A 30 -1.62 -16.63 -21.81
CA GLN A 30 -0.52 -15.85 -22.33
C GLN A 30 0.83 -16.46 -21.94
N ARG A 31 1.81 -16.41 -22.86
CA ARG A 31 3.17 -16.88 -22.57
C ARG A 31 3.84 -15.97 -21.56
N GLU A 32 4.59 -16.54 -20.61
CA GLU A 32 5.28 -15.80 -19.54
C GLU A 32 4.35 -14.90 -18.69
N ILE A 33 3.07 -15.28 -18.53
CA ILE A 33 2.07 -14.46 -17.85
C ILE A 33 2.49 -14.02 -16.45
N THR A 34 3.18 -14.87 -15.69
CA THR A 34 3.69 -14.55 -14.36
C THR A 34 4.67 -13.36 -14.39
N ARG A 35 5.50 -13.24 -15.43
CA ARG A 35 6.41 -12.10 -15.60
C ARG A 35 5.64 -10.83 -15.94
N ILE A 36 4.60 -10.94 -16.76
CA ILE A 36 3.74 -9.80 -17.13
C ILE A 36 3.01 -9.28 -15.90
N LEU A 37 2.39 -10.17 -15.11
CA LEU A 37 1.73 -9.83 -13.85
C LEU A 37 2.70 -9.19 -12.84
N LEU A 38 3.93 -9.68 -12.76
CA LEU A 38 4.99 -9.06 -11.95
C LEU A 38 5.27 -7.62 -12.39
N TYR A 39 5.39 -7.36 -13.70
CA TYR A 39 5.63 -6.01 -14.22
C TYR A 39 4.45 -5.07 -13.92
N VAL A 40 3.22 -5.57 -13.98
CA VAL A 40 2.03 -4.80 -13.60
C VAL A 40 2.09 -4.44 -12.12
N ALA A 41 2.31 -5.41 -11.23
CA ALA A 41 2.40 -5.18 -9.80
C ALA A 41 3.50 -4.18 -9.42
N GLN A 42 4.66 -4.25 -10.10
CA GLN A 42 5.78 -3.32 -9.91
C GLN A 42 5.48 -1.89 -10.39
N ALA A 43 4.69 -1.75 -11.45
CA ALA A 43 4.32 -0.44 -11.97
C ALA A 43 3.23 0.24 -11.13
N CYS A 44 2.46 -0.50 -10.32
CA CYS A 44 1.45 0.07 -9.44
C CYS A 44 2.12 0.82 -8.27
N HIS A 45 1.72 2.08 -8.05
CA HIS A 45 2.21 2.91 -6.96
C HIS A 45 1.13 3.85 -6.43
N GLU A 46 1.35 4.38 -5.23
CA GLU A 46 0.43 5.27 -4.50
C GLU A 46 -0.09 6.47 -5.31
N LEU A 47 0.70 7.03 -6.24
CA LEU A 47 0.27 8.18 -7.07
C LEU A 47 -0.58 7.83 -8.32
N VAL A 48 -0.96 6.57 -8.55
CA VAL A 48 -1.82 6.20 -9.69
C VAL A 48 -3.29 6.34 -9.31
N PRO A 49 -4.12 6.98 -10.14
CA PRO A 49 -5.56 7.09 -9.87
C PRO A 49 -6.20 5.74 -9.52
N PRO A 50 -6.99 5.67 -8.43
CA PRO A 50 -7.56 4.41 -7.95
C PRO A 50 -8.47 3.75 -8.99
N ASP A 51 -9.20 4.53 -9.79
CA ASP A 51 -10.11 4.03 -10.84
C ASP A 51 -9.38 3.11 -11.84
N ILE A 52 -8.15 3.46 -12.23
CA ILE A 52 -7.38 2.67 -13.21
C ILE A 52 -6.89 1.37 -12.57
N ILE A 53 -6.44 1.43 -11.31
CA ILE A 53 -5.99 0.25 -10.59
C ILE A 53 -7.17 -0.69 -10.30
N GLU A 54 -8.34 -0.14 -9.97
CA GLU A 54 -9.56 -0.93 -9.77
C GLU A 54 -9.92 -1.70 -11.03
N GLN A 55 -9.96 -1.04 -12.20
CA GLN A 55 -10.22 -1.70 -13.48
C GLN A 55 -9.17 -2.77 -13.80
N LEU A 56 -7.90 -2.50 -13.49
CA LEU A 56 -6.81 -3.44 -13.68
C LEU A 56 -7.00 -4.71 -12.84
N VAL A 57 -7.29 -4.54 -11.55
CA VAL A 57 -7.53 -5.64 -10.62
C VAL A 57 -8.78 -6.42 -11.02
N TYR A 58 -9.84 -5.73 -11.44
CA TYR A 58 -11.08 -6.36 -11.90
C TYR A 58 -10.84 -7.29 -13.08
N VAL A 59 -10.07 -6.85 -14.09
CA VAL A 59 -9.69 -7.70 -15.24
C VAL A 59 -8.86 -8.91 -14.81
N ILE A 60 -7.93 -8.74 -13.85
CA ILE A 60 -7.16 -9.88 -13.32
C ILE A 60 -8.08 -10.84 -12.57
N ALA A 61 -9.00 -10.34 -11.73
CA ALA A 61 -9.93 -11.17 -10.97
C ALA A 61 -10.84 -11.98 -11.92
N GLN A 62 -11.46 -11.34 -12.91
CA GLN A 62 -12.32 -12.01 -13.88
C GLN A 62 -11.59 -13.08 -14.69
N ASN A 63 -10.36 -12.80 -15.13
CA ASN A 63 -9.63 -13.69 -16.01
C ASN A 63 -8.89 -14.82 -15.27
N PHE A 64 -8.39 -14.58 -14.05
CA PHE A 64 -7.58 -15.55 -13.30
C PHE A 64 -8.33 -16.20 -12.15
N VAL A 65 -9.15 -15.44 -11.41
CA VAL A 65 -9.82 -15.88 -10.17
C VAL A 65 -11.22 -16.43 -10.52
N SER A 66 -11.20 -17.55 -11.24
CA SER A 66 -12.40 -18.26 -11.67
C SER A 66 -12.22 -19.77 -11.49
N ASP A 67 -13.29 -20.47 -11.15
CA ASP A 67 -13.30 -21.94 -11.01
C ASP A 67 -12.94 -22.70 -12.30
N ARG A 68 -12.99 -22.02 -13.45
CA ARG A 68 -12.62 -22.59 -14.76
C ARG A 68 -11.11 -22.69 -14.97
N ASN A 69 -10.31 -21.96 -14.18
CA ASN A 69 -8.88 -21.92 -14.32
C ASN A 69 -8.18 -22.96 -13.45
N THR A 70 -6.92 -23.25 -13.79
CA THR A 70 -6.09 -24.13 -12.96
C THR A 70 -5.81 -23.47 -11.61
N PRO A 71 -5.68 -24.25 -10.52
CA PRO A 71 -5.41 -23.70 -9.19
C PRO A 71 -4.10 -22.90 -9.14
N GLU A 72 -3.12 -23.20 -9.99
CA GLU A 72 -1.88 -22.45 -10.14
C GLU A 72 -2.15 -21.04 -10.70
N ALA A 73 -2.97 -20.93 -11.75
CA ALA A 73 -3.34 -19.65 -12.35
C ALA A 73 -4.13 -18.78 -11.35
N VAL A 74 -5.08 -19.38 -10.62
CA VAL A 74 -5.84 -18.69 -9.56
C VAL A 74 -4.90 -18.19 -8.45
N THR A 75 -3.95 -19.02 -8.02
CA THR A 75 -2.98 -18.66 -6.98
C THR A 75 -2.12 -17.47 -7.42
N VAL A 76 -1.61 -17.49 -8.66
CA VAL A 76 -0.81 -16.40 -9.22
C VAL A 76 -1.64 -15.12 -9.34
N GLY A 77 -2.90 -15.22 -9.77
CA GLY A 77 -3.84 -14.09 -9.83
C GLY A 77 -4.04 -13.45 -8.45
N LEU A 78 -4.41 -14.24 -7.44
CA LEU A 78 -4.63 -13.76 -6.07
C LEU A 78 -3.37 -13.11 -5.46
N ASN A 79 -2.20 -13.71 -5.65
CA ASN A 79 -0.95 -13.14 -5.17
C ASN A 79 -0.58 -11.83 -5.90
N THR A 80 -0.87 -11.73 -7.19
CA THR A 80 -0.64 -10.49 -7.95
C THR A 80 -1.56 -9.38 -7.44
N ILE A 81 -2.84 -9.68 -7.23
CA ILE A 81 -3.80 -8.70 -6.68
C ILE A 81 -3.37 -8.24 -5.29
N ARG A 82 -2.92 -9.17 -4.43
CA ARG A 82 -2.36 -8.84 -3.11
C ARG A 82 -1.20 -7.84 -3.22
N GLU A 83 -0.28 -8.07 -4.16
CA GLU A 83 0.88 -7.19 -4.36
C GLU A 83 0.47 -5.81 -4.88
N ILE A 84 -0.49 -5.74 -5.81
CA ILE A 84 -1.05 -4.47 -6.27
C ILE A 84 -1.67 -3.70 -5.10
N PHE A 85 -2.46 -4.35 -4.26
CA PHE A 85 -3.07 -3.70 -3.09
C PHE A 85 -2.06 -3.33 -2.00
N ALA A 86 -0.91 -4.01 -1.91
CA ALA A 86 0.14 -3.62 -0.99
C ALA A 86 0.74 -2.25 -1.36
N ASN A 87 0.78 -1.93 -2.66
CA ASN A 87 1.23 -0.64 -3.17
C ASN A 87 0.10 0.41 -3.26
N CYS A 88 -1.11 -0.03 -3.59
CA CYS A 88 -2.27 0.82 -3.87
C CYS A 88 -3.52 0.28 -3.17
N PRO A 89 -3.67 0.48 -1.85
CA PRO A 89 -4.81 -0.06 -1.11
C PRO A 89 -6.13 0.65 -1.41
N PHE A 90 -6.08 1.89 -1.90
CA PHE A 90 -7.26 2.74 -2.14
C PHE A 90 -8.18 2.22 -3.24
N ALA A 91 -7.68 1.37 -4.13
CA ALA A 91 -8.43 0.80 -5.25
C ALA A 91 -9.29 -0.42 -4.86
N ALA A 92 -9.28 -0.82 -3.58
CA ALA A 92 -10.02 -1.98 -3.13
C ALA A 92 -11.45 -1.63 -2.69
N THR A 93 -12.43 -2.30 -3.30
CA THR A 93 -13.85 -2.19 -2.93
C THR A 93 -14.28 -3.35 -2.03
N GLU A 94 -15.34 -3.15 -1.24
CA GLU A 94 -15.87 -4.18 -0.33
C GLU A 94 -16.33 -5.44 -1.08
N ASP A 95 -17.03 -5.27 -2.21
CA ASP A 95 -17.53 -6.38 -3.03
C ASP A 95 -16.39 -7.23 -3.59
N LEU A 96 -15.38 -6.57 -4.18
CA LEU A 96 -14.21 -7.26 -4.72
C LEU A 96 -13.44 -8.01 -3.63
N LEU A 97 -13.23 -7.40 -2.46
CA LEU A 97 -12.56 -8.07 -1.35
C LEU A 97 -13.36 -9.25 -0.84
N ARG A 98 -14.69 -9.16 -0.81
CA ARG A 98 -15.54 -10.29 -0.43
C ARG A 98 -15.35 -11.47 -1.37
N ASP A 99 -15.42 -11.23 -2.68
CA ASP A 99 -15.22 -12.26 -3.71
C ASP A 99 -13.84 -12.91 -3.61
N LEU A 100 -12.78 -12.12 -3.43
CA LEU A 100 -11.41 -12.64 -3.34
C LEU A 100 -11.17 -13.42 -2.03
N THR A 101 -11.78 -12.99 -0.92
CA THR A 101 -11.56 -13.62 0.39
C THR A 101 -12.38 -14.89 0.59
N ASP A 102 -13.42 -15.12 -0.20
CA ASP A 102 -14.20 -16.37 -0.17
C ASP A 102 -13.38 -17.59 -0.58
N TYR A 103 -12.33 -17.39 -1.39
CA TYR A 103 -11.36 -18.43 -1.76
C TYR A 103 -10.53 -18.98 -0.57
N LYS A 104 -10.65 -18.42 0.65
CA LYS A 104 -10.01 -18.97 1.88
C LYS A 104 -10.50 -20.37 2.26
N ARG A 105 -11.61 -20.85 1.69
CA ARG A 105 -12.14 -22.21 1.89
C ARG A 105 -11.90 -23.12 0.69
N PHE A 106 -11.16 -22.65 -0.31
CA PHE A 106 -10.88 -23.42 -1.52
C PHE A 106 -10.07 -24.70 -1.20
N LYS A 107 -10.35 -25.77 -1.94
CA LYS A 107 -9.77 -27.11 -1.72
C LYS A 107 -8.24 -27.11 -1.85
N ASN A 108 -7.70 -26.33 -2.79
CA ASN A 108 -6.26 -26.21 -2.97
C ASN A 108 -5.65 -25.27 -1.92
N LYS A 109 -4.63 -25.76 -1.19
CA LYS A 109 -3.95 -25.01 -0.14
C LYS A 109 -3.30 -23.72 -0.64
N ASN A 110 -2.72 -23.72 -1.83
CA ASN A 110 -2.01 -22.55 -2.38
C ASN A 110 -2.98 -21.38 -2.63
N VAL A 111 -4.12 -21.67 -3.25
CA VAL A 111 -5.21 -20.71 -3.46
C VAL A 111 -5.74 -20.19 -2.13
N SER A 112 -5.99 -21.12 -1.20
CA SER A 112 -6.49 -20.83 0.15
C SER A 112 -5.54 -19.94 0.96
N MET A 113 -4.22 -20.10 0.78
CA MET A 113 -3.19 -19.28 1.41
C MET A 113 -3.05 -17.91 0.74
N ALA A 114 -3.14 -17.83 -0.59
CA ALA A 114 -3.12 -16.56 -1.31
C ALA A 114 -4.28 -15.65 -0.90
N ALA A 115 -5.51 -16.20 -0.81
CA ALA A 115 -6.69 -15.48 -0.32
C ALA A 115 -6.51 -14.99 1.13
N ARG A 116 -5.95 -15.83 2.02
CA ARG A 116 -5.61 -15.41 3.38
C ARG A 116 -4.55 -14.30 3.41
N GLY A 117 -3.63 -14.28 2.47
CA GLY A 117 -2.64 -13.22 2.31
C GLY A 117 -3.28 -11.84 2.08
N ILE A 118 -4.38 -11.77 1.32
CA ILE A 118 -5.17 -10.56 1.12
C ILE A 118 -5.89 -10.16 2.42
N ILE A 119 -6.51 -11.11 3.12
CA ILE A 119 -7.15 -10.85 4.42
C ILE A 119 -6.14 -10.24 5.41
N THR A 120 -4.94 -10.81 5.51
CA THR A 120 -3.89 -10.31 6.42
C THR A 120 -3.45 -8.90 6.05
N LEU A 121 -3.32 -8.58 4.76
CA LEU A 121 -2.99 -7.23 4.29
C LEU A 121 -4.05 -6.22 4.73
N PHE A 122 -5.33 -6.49 4.44
CA PHE A 122 -6.42 -5.55 4.76
C PHE A 122 -6.75 -5.46 6.25
N ARG A 123 -6.38 -6.45 7.06
CA ARG A 123 -6.40 -6.30 8.52
C ARG A 123 -5.44 -5.21 9.00
N ALA A 124 -4.29 -5.04 8.35
CA ALA A 124 -3.30 -4.02 8.70
C ALA A 124 -3.62 -2.65 8.10
N VAL A 125 -4.20 -2.63 6.89
CA VAL A 125 -4.46 -1.40 6.13
C VAL A 125 -5.83 -0.79 6.46
N ASN A 126 -6.91 -1.53 6.21
CA ASN A 126 -8.26 -1.06 6.46
C ASN A 126 -9.19 -2.25 6.77
N PRO A 127 -9.37 -2.61 8.05
CA PRO A 127 -10.17 -3.77 8.45
C PRO A 127 -11.68 -3.55 8.20
N LYS A 128 -12.14 -2.32 7.94
CA LYS A 128 -13.57 -2.02 7.75
C LYS A 128 -14.08 -2.59 6.43
N LEU A 129 -13.23 -2.61 5.40
CA LEU A 129 -13.54 -3.20 4.08
C LEU A 129 -13.68 -4.72 4.12
N LEU A 130 -13.13 -5.38 5.14
CA LEU A 130 -13.30 -6.82 5.32
C LEU A 130 -14.64 -7.13 5.99
N HIS A 131 -15.24 -8.24 5.59
CA HIS A 131 -16.42 -8.78 6.23
C HIS A 131 -16.17 -9.05 7.73
N ARG A 132 -17.20 -8.88 8.59
CA ARG A 132 -17.08 -8.96 10.07
C ARG A 132 -16.39 -10.23 10.57
N LYS A 133 -16.56 -11.35 9.86
CA LYS A 133 -15.94 -12.65 10.18
C LYS A 133 -14.42 -12.66 9.98
N ASP A 134 -13.91 -11.82 9.09
CA ASP A 134 -12.51 -11.81 8.66
C ASP A 134 -11.67 -10.73 9.34
N ARG A 135 -12.29 -9.80 10.09
CA ARG A 135 -11.59 -8.71 10.80
C ARG A 135 -10.65 -9.18 11.90
N GLY A 136 -10.81 -10.41 12.40
CA GLY A 136 -10.01 -10.93 13.51
C GLY A 136 -10.34 -10.25 14.85
N ARG A 137 -9.47 -10.43 15.85
CA ARG A 137 -9.66 -9.82 17.17
C ARG A 137 -9.25 -8.34 17.11
N PRO A 138 -10.09 -7.39 17.55
CA PRO A 138 -9.74 -5.98 17.54
C PRO A 138 -8.59 -5.72 18.52
N THR A 139 -7.42 -5.36 18.01
CA THR A 139 -6.27 -4.86 18.79
C THR A 139 -6.38 -3.34 18.94
N GLN A 140 -5.83 -2.75 19.99
CA GLN A 140 -5.82 -1.29 20.20
C GLN A 140 -5.32 -0.53 18.95
N LYS A 141 -4.24 -1.03 18.32
CA LYS A 141 -3.68 -0.52 17.05
C LYS A 141 -4.68 -0.42 15.89
N LEU A 142 -5.71 -1.26 15.86
CA LEU A 142 -6.75 -1.23 14.82
C LEU A 142 -7.75 -0.09 14.98
N LYS A 143 -7.87 0.49 16.18
CA LYS A 143 -8.78 1.61 16.46
C LYS A 143 -8.19 2.95 16.06
N ASP A 144 -6.86 3.06 16.13
CA ASP A 144 -6.11 4.30 15.85
C ASP A 144 -5.63 4.39 14.39
N LEU A 145 -5.92 3.37 13.57
CA LEU A 145 -5.60 3.33 12.15
C LEU A 145 -6.44 4.37 11.40
N LYS A 146 -5.81 5.51 11.08
CA LYS A 146 -6.33 6.44 10.07
C LYS A 146 -6.27 5.73 8.72
N VAL A 147 -7.42 5.59 8.07
CA VAL A 147 -7.50 5.07 6.70
C VAL A 147 -6.77 6.08 5.83
N ALA A 148 -5.68 5.66 5.19
CA ALA A 148 -5.01 6.53 4.25
C ALA A 148 -5.96 6.82 3.08
N GLU A 149 -6.05 8.08 2.67
CA GLU A 149 -6.79 8.51 1.49
C GLU A 149 -5.81 8.76 0.34
N PHE A 150 -6.26 8.53 -0.89
CA PHE A 150 -5.43 8.72 -2.07
C PHE A 150 -4.97 10.18 -2.17
N GLY A 151 -3.66 10.39 -2.31
CA GLY A 151 -3.06 11.71 -2.48
C GLY A 151 -2.89 12.52 -1.19
N VAL A 152 -3.18 11.94 -0.03
CA VAL A 152 -2.93 12.57 1.28
C VAL A 152 -1.59 12.09 1.82
N GLU A 153 -0.59 12.96 1.82
CA GLU A 153 0.67 12.70 2.52
C GLU A 153 0.46 12.79 4.03
N TYR A 154 0.49 11.66 4.71
CA TYR A 154 0.53 11.65 6.18
C TYR A 154 1.97 11.93 6.62
N ALA A 155 2.27 13.19 6.88
CA ALA A 155 3.46 13.53 7.66
C ALA A 155 3.35 12.82 9.02
N LYS A 156 4.32 11.96 9.34
CA LYS A 156 4.41 11.36 10.67
C LYS A 156 4.79 12.47 11.64
N GLU A 157 3.82 12.96 12.41
CA GLU A 157 4.04 13.98 13.44
C GLU A 157 5.00 13.49 14.53
N PHE A 158 5.10 12.17 14.72
CA PHE A 158 5.93 11.55 15.73
C PHE A 158 6.61 10.29 15.19
N VAL A 159 7.90 10.13 15.46
CA VAL A 159 8.68 8.92 15.16
C VAL A 159 8.96 8.23 16.49
N GLU A 160 8.56 6.96 16.62
CA GLU A 160 8.87 6.16 17.82
C GLU A 160 10.39 6.15 18.07
N GLY A 161 10.82 6.59 19.26
CA GLY A 161 12.23 6.73 19.62
C GLY A 161 12.80 8.15 19.46
N ALA A 162 12.03 9.10 18.91
CA ALA A 162 12.43 10.51 18.88
C ALA A 162 12.58 11.10 20.30
N GLU A 163 11.89 10.52 21.29
CA GLU A 163 11.97 10.87 22.71
C GLU A 163 13.33 10.57 23.36
N CYS A 164 14.17 9.74 22.74
CA CYS A 164 15.50 9.39 23.24
C CYS A 164 16.61 10.33 22.75
N LEU A 165 16.28 11.26 21.85
CA LEU A 165 17.22 12.30 21.44
C LEU A 165 17.35 13.32 22.57
N PRO A 166 18.58 13.68 22.99
CA PRO A 166 18.74 14.79 23.90
C PRO A 166 18.18 16.04 23.21
N VAL A 167 17.16 16.65 23.81
CA VAL A 167 16.78 18.01 23.48
C VAL A 167 17.97 18.83 23.94
N GLU A 168 18.89 19.20 23.05
CA GLU A 168 19.79 20.30 23.36
C GLU A 168 18.88 21.49 23.61
N ALA A 169 18.68 21.79 24.90
CA ALA A 169 18.08 23.03 25.31
C ALA A 169 18.90 24.12 24.65
N ASP A 170 18.24 25.00 23.89
CA ASP A 170 18.82 26.23 23.41
C ASP A 170 19.31 27.05 24.62
N ALA A 171 20.52 26.74 25.09
CA ALA A 171 21.23 27.46 26.12
C ALA A 171 21.92 28.63 25.44
N VAL A 172 21.19 29.72 25.25
CA VAL A 172 21.79 31.04 25.07
C VAL A 172 21.16 32.00 26.08
N ASP A 173 21.35 31.70 27.36
CA ASP A 173 21.35 32.73 28.41
C ASP A 173 22.79 33.23 28.55
N THR A 174 23.11 34.35 27.89
CA THR A 174 24.24 35.19 28.26
C THR A 174 23.71 36.34 29.11
N GLU A 175 23.46 36.09 30.39
CA GLU A 175 23.43 37.16 31.38
C GLU A 175 24.87 37.45 31.83
N MET A 176 25.48 38.49 31.26
CA MET A 176 26.56 39.23 31.93
C MET A 176 25.99 40.54 32.47
N VAL A 177 25.44 40.48 33.68
CA VAL A 177 25.27 41.65 34.53
C VAL A 177 26.63 41.98 35.14
N CYS A 178 27.36 42.93 34.56
CA CYS A 178 28.40 43.66 35.27
C CYS A 178 27.80 44.99 35.72
N SER A 179 27.46 45.04 37.00
CA SER A 179 27.18 46.26 37.75
C SER A 179 28.47 47.07 37.90
N ASP A 180 28.57 48.23 37.22
CA ASP A 180 29.51 49.28 37.59
C ASP A 180 28.85 50.67 37.47
N PRO A 181 28.70 51.44 38.58
CA PRO A 181 27.91 52.67 38.63
C PRO A 181 28.73 53.96 38.42
N TYR A 182 29.49 54.07 37.32
CA TYR A 182 30.31 55.28 37.04
C TYR A 182 30.39 55.69 35.55
N PHE A 183 29.26 55.85 34.85
CA PHE A 183 29.27 56.47 33.51
C PHE A 183 28.18 57.52 33.31
N LEU A 184 28.09 58.46 34.26
CA LEU A 184 27.45 59.77 34.06
C LEU A 184 28.39 60.86 34.61
N MET A 185 29.48 61.13 33.88
CA MET A 185 30.21 62.42 33.87
C MET A 185 31.46 62.30 33.01
N LYS A 186 31.42 62.81 31.77
CA LYS A 186 32.38 63.79 31.21
C LYS A 186 32.27 63.90 29.69
N ILE A 187 31.95 65.13 29.27
CA ILE A 187 32.06 65.77 27.94
C ILE A 187 30.95 65.41 26.95
#